data_AF-A0AAV8Y149-F1
#
_entry.id   AF-A0AAV8Y149-F1
#
_cell.length_a   1.000
_cell.length_b   1.000
_cell.length_c   1.000
_cell.angle_alpha   90.00
_cell.angle_beta   90.00
_cell.angle_gamma   90.00
#
_symmetry.space_group_name_H-M   'P 1'
#
loop_
_entity.id
_entity.type
_entity.pdbx_description
1 polymer ?
#
loop_
_entity_poly.entity_id
_entity_poly.type
_entity_poly.pdbx_seq_one_letter_code
_entity_poly.pdbx_strand_id
1 'polypeptide(L)' 'MDVTIDKIVLHTNVTIQEKSSKYKKKSATVSTTNPTEIKALLGLLVLSAYLKSNHLETEELFNDEICGAVYTRVISRKI' A
#
# COMPACT_ATOMS: atom_id res chain seq x y z
N MET A 1 -1.64 17.96 12.69
CA MET A 1 -2.29 16.92 11.87
C MET A 1 -2.12 17.31 10.41
N ASP A 2 -1.73 16.36 9.55
CA ASP A 2 -1.57 16.62 8.13
C ASP A 2 -2.93 16.45 7.45
N VAL A 3 -3.60 17.57 7.19
CA VAL A 3 -4.96 17.63 6.67
C VAL A 3 -5.11 16.86 5.35
N THR A 4 -4.04 16.74 4.56
CA THR A 4 -4.07 16.02 3.28
C THR A 4 -4.09 14.51 3.50
N ILE A 5 -3.22 13.99 4.38
CA ILE A 5 -3.19 12.55 4.71
C ILE A 5 -4.52 12.11 5.33
N ASP A 6 -5.07 12.92 6.22
CA ASP A 6 -6.34 12.59 6.89
C ASP A 6 -7.51 12.50 5.89
N LYS A 7 -7.54 13.37 4.87
CA LYS A 7 -8.52 13.29 3.77
C LYS A 7 -8.35 12.03 2.93
N ILE A 8 -7.11 11.65 2.60
CA ILE A 8 -6.83 10.42 1.85
C ILE A 8 -7.36 9.22 2.63
N VAL A 9 -6.98 9.10 3.92
CA VAL A 9 -7.44 8.01 4.79
C VAL A 9 -8.97 7.94 4.85
N LEU A 10 -9.64 9.08 5.04
CA LEU A 10 -11.10 9.14 5.10
C LEU A 10 -11.75 8.59 3.83
N HIS A 11 -11.40 9.13 2.66
CA HIS A 11 -12.02 8.73 1.41
C HIS A 11 -11.65 7.31 0.99
N THR A 12 -10.40 6.89 1.20
CA THR A 12 -9.95 5.52 0.93
C THR A 12 -10.72 4.52 1.79
N ASN A 13 -10.95 4.81 3.08
CA ASN A 13 -11.69 3.92 3.97
C ASN A 13 -13.15 3.75 3.58
N VAL A 14 -13.81 4.80 3.09
CA VAL A 14 -15.17 4.69 2.53
C VAL A 14 -15.19 3.69 1.38
N THR A 15 -14.27 3.80 0.42
CA THR A 15 -14.18 2.86 -0.71
C THR A 15 -13.82 1.44 -0.27
N ILE A 16 -12.92 1.27 0.70
CA ILE A 16 -12.59 -0.05 1.25
C ILE A 16 -13.83 -0.69 1.86
N GLN A 17 -14.60 0.06 2.67
CA GLN A 17 -15.82 -0.46 3.29
C GLN A 17 -16.84 -0.91 2.25
N GLU A 18 -17.08 -0.10 1.21
CA GLU A 18 -17.97 -0.45 0.09
C GLU A 18 -17.52 -1.74 -0.62
N LYS A 19 -16.23 -1.87 -0.93
CA LYS A 19 -15.69 -3.04 -1.64
C LYS A 19 -15.55 -4.27 -0.75
N SER A 20 -15.28 -4.09 0.55
CA SER A 20 -15.08 -5.16 1.54
C SER A 20 -16.29 -6.08 1.65
N SER A 21 -17.50 -5.53 1.42
CA SER A 21 -18.76 -6.27 1.40
C SER A 21 -18.81 -7.40 0.35
N LYS A 22 -18.00 -7.29 -0.72
CA LYS A 22 -17.90 -8.30 -1.79
C LYS A 22 -17.04 -9.50 -1.40
N TYR A 23 -16.26 -9.40 -0.32
CA TYR A 23 -15.37 -10.47 0.13
C TYR A 23 -16.05 -11.31 1.22
N LYS A 24 -16.08 -12.64 1.03
CA LYS A 24 -16.70 -13.57 1.98
C LYS A 24 -16.00 -13.64 3.34
N LYS A 25 -14.73 -13.24 3.41
CA LYS A 25 -13.91 -13.28 4.62
C LYS A 25 -13.27 -11.93 4.86
N LYS A 26 -13.28 -11.50 6.12
CA LYS A 26 -12.43 -10.39 6.58
C LYS A 26 -10.99 -10.88 6.58
N SER A 27 -10.15 -10.22 5.79
CA SER A 27 -8.70 -10.46 5.69
C SER A 27 -7.95 -9.20 6.07
N ALA A 28 -6.71 -9.33 6.55
CA ALA A 28 -5.81 -8.20 6.78
C ALA A 28 -5.64 -7.35 5.51
N THR A 29 -5.66 -7.99 4.32
CA THR A 29 -5.50 -7.36 3.00
C THR A 29 -6.70 -6.52 2.53
N VAL A 30 -7.83 -6.58 3.23
CA VAL A 30 -9.05 -5.80 2.91
C VAL A 30 -9.51 -4.92 4.07
N SER A 31 -8.63 -4.68 5.04
CA SER A 31 -8.92 -3.86 6.22
C SER A 31 -8.81 -2.36 5.90
N THR A 32 -9.47 -1.53 6.71
CA THR A 32 -9.35 -0.07 6.63
C THR A 32 -7.92 0.38 6.84
N THR A 33 -7.51 1.43 6.14
CA THR A 33 -6.20 2.03 6.26
C THR A 33 -6.11 3.10 7.34
N ASN A 34 -4.88 3.47 7.71
CA ASN A 34 -4.57 4.51 8.67
C ASN A 34 -3.48 5.48 8.13
N PRO A 35 -3.25 6.63 8.79
CA PRO A 35 -2.25 7.61 8.33
C PRO A 35 -0.83 7.05 8.17
N THR A 36 -0.44 6.07 9.00
CA THR A 36 0.89 5.44 8.94
C THR A 36 1.05 4.62 7.69
N GLU A 37 0.03 3.83 7.31
CA GLU A 37 0.05 3.02 6.09
C GLU A 37 0.05 3.89 4.83
N ILE A 38 -0.73 4.98 4.81
CA ILE A 38 -0.71 5.92 3.69
C ILE A 38 0.68 6.56 3.54
N LYS A 39 1.30 6.98 4.64
CA LYS A 39 2.67 7.50 4.62
C LYS A 39 3.68 6.45 4.17
N ALA A 40 3.53 5.19 4.61
CA ALA A 40 4.38 4.09 4.20
C ALA A 40 4.27 3.83 2.69
N LEU A 41 3.06 3.81 2.15
CA LEU A 41 2.82 3.69 0.71
C LEU A 41 3.46 4.84 -0.08
N LEU A 42 3.28 6.09 0.36
CA LEU A 42 3.94 7.25 -0.25
C LEU A 42 5.46 7.14 -0.20
N GLY A 43 6.02 6.66 0.91
CA GLY A 43 7.44 6.38 1.05
C GLY A 43 7.93 5.35 0.03
N LEU A 44 7.17 4.27 -0.21
CA LEU A 44 7.50 3.29 -1.24
C LEU A 44 7.45 3.87 -2.67
N LEU A 45 6.52 4.79 -2.96
CA LEU A 45 6.47 5.49 -4.25
C LEU A 45 7.68 6.42 -4.46
N VAL A 46 8.11 7.12 -3.42
CA VAL A 46 9.34 7.92 -3.47
C VAL A 46 10.57 7.03 -3.64
N LEU A 47 10.62 5.90 -2.94
CA LEU A 47 11.70 4.92 -3.07
C LEU A 47 11.78 4.33 -4.48
N SER A 48 10.64 3.95 -5.08
CA SER A 48 10.62 3.39 -6.43
C SER A 48 11.04 4.40 -7.49
N ALA A 49 10.69 5.68 -7.32
CA ALA A 49 11.18 6.75 -8.16
C ALA A 49 12.70 6.96 -8.00
N TYR A 50 13.20 6.95 -6.75
CA TYR A 50 14.64 7.09 -6.46
C TYR A 50 15.47 5.96 -7.09
N LEU A 51 14.99 4.71 -6.97
CA LEU A 51 15.64 3.53 -7.53
C LEU A 51 15.38 3.35 -9.03
N LYS A 52 14.55 4.21 -9.65
CA LYS A 52 14.08 4.09 -11.04
C LYS A 52 13.42 2.74 -11.34
N SER A 53 12.85 2.12 -10.32
CA SER A 53 12.12 0.85 -10.40
C SER A 53 10.61 1.06 -10.57
N ASN A 54 10.17 2.30 -10.78
CA ASN A 54 8.76 2.68 -10.94
C ASN A 54 8.06 2.08 -12.17
N HIS A 55 8.82 1.49 -13.10
CA HIS A 55 8.30 0.78 -14.27
C HIS A 55 8.33 -0.76 -14.12
N LEU A 56 8.89 -1.28 -13.02
CA LEU A 56 8.87 -2.70 -12.74
C LEU A 56 7.48 -3.14 -12.33
N GLU A 57 7.15 -4.37 -12.68
CA GLU A 57 5.90 -4.98 -12.23
C GLU A 57 5.94 -5.18 -10.72
N THR A 58 4.76 -5.18 -10.08
CA THR A 58 4.69 -5.41 -8.62
C THR A 58 5.21 -6.79 -8.20
N GLU A 59 5.28 -7.74 -9.12
CA GLU A 59 5.87 -9.07 -8.88
C GLU A 59 7.39 -8.99 -8.75
N GLU A 60 8.03 -8.12 -9.52
CA GLU A 60 9.47 -7.89 -9.49
C GLU A 60 9.85 -6.96 -8.32
N LEU A 61 9.04 -5.92 -8.05
CA LEU A 61 9.26 -5.00 -6.93
C LEU A 61 9.23 -5.71 -5.57
N PHE A 62 8.33 -6.68 -5.39
CA PHE A 62 8.19 -7.43 -4.15
C PHE A 62 8.93 -8.78 -4.20
N ASN A 63 9.86 -8.95 -5.14
CA ASN A 63 10.80 -10.07 -5.15
C ASN A 63 12.09 -9.68 -4.42
N ASP A 64 12.33 -10.30 -3.27
CA ASP A 64 13.50 -10.05 -2.42
C ASP A 64 14.83 -10.33 -3.12
N GLU A 65 14.87 -11.18 -4.16
CA GLU A 65 16.08 -11.46 -4.94
C GLU A 65 16.42 -10.35 -5.94
N ILE A 66 15.41 -9.63 -6.44
CA ILE A 66 15.57 -8.60 -7.48
C ILE A 66 15.72 -7.22 -6.86
N CYS A 67 14.80 -6.86 -5.95
CA CYS A 67 14.70 -5.52 -5.37
C CYS A 67 15.12 -5.47 -3.89
N GLY A 68 15.54 -6.60 -3.31
CA GLY A 68 15.78 -6.72 -1.88
C GLY A 68 14.48 -6.68 -1.05
N ALA A 69 14.61 -6.86 0.26
CA ALA A 69 13.46 -6.92 1.17
C ALA A 69 12.86 -5.54 1.52
N VAL A 70 13.13 -4.49 0.74
CA VAL A 70 12.74 -3.11 1.09
C VAL A 70 11.24 -2.88 0.94
N TYR A 71 10.61 -3.46 -0.08
CA TYR A 71 9.16 -3.34 -0.32
C TYR A 71 8.37 -4.31 0.57
N THR A 72 8.83 -5.57 0.67
CA THR A 72 8.17 -6.66 1.42
C THR A 72 8.15 -6.44 2.92
N ARG A 73 9.14 -5.71 3.48
CA ARG A 73 9.17 -5.34 4.91
C ARG A 73 8.18 -4.26 5.29
N VAL A 74 7.68 -3.48 4.33
CA VAL A 74 6.79 -2.34 4.59
C VAL A 74 5.33 -2.77 4.45
N ILE A 75 4.96 -3.35 3.31
CA ILE A 75 3.61 -3.81 2.99
C ILE A 75 3.70 -5.15 2.24
N SER A 76 2.68 -6.00 2.31
CA SER A 76 2.59 -7.23 1.51
C SER A 76 2.01 -6.97 0.12
N ARG A 77 2.49 -7.68 -0.92
CA ARG A 77 1.94 -7.60 -2.29
C ARG A 77 0.47 -8.06 -2.42
N LYS A 78 0.01 -8.99 -1.58
CA LYS A 78 -1.25 -9.72 -1.79
C LYS A 78 -2.51 -8.90 -1.48
N ILE A 79 -3.59 -9.23 -2.22
CA ILE A 79 -5.00 -8.97 -1.90
C ILE A 79 -5.64 -10.28 -1.46
#